data_AF-A0A8J7VXS6-F1
#
_entry.id   AF-A0A8J7VXS6-F1
#
_cell.length_a   1.000
_cell.length_b   1.000
_cell.length_c   1.000
_cell.angle_alpha   90.00
_cell.angle_beta   90.00
_cell.angle_gamma   90.00
#
_symmetry.space_group_name_H-M   'P 1'
#
loop_
_entity.id
_entity.type
_entity.pdbx_description
1 polymer ?
#
loop_
_entity_poly.entity_id
_entity_poly.type
_entity_poly.pdbx_seq_one_letter_code
_entity_poly.pdbx_strand_id
1 'polypeptide(L)'
;MSANIILLLIVAAALFGKANTVAIAAGVLLILKLMGLDRYTYPFIEKNGITYGIIILIAAILLPIANGTITVDSIKNIFVSWIGIAALVLSFITTYLSGQGLDFLTTLGHSEVMPSLIIGAVIAASLLNGLPVGPFITCGLLVVLMQIVEIFKN
;
A
#
# COMPACT_ATOMS: atom_id res chain seq x y z
N MET A 1 15.11 -8.08 -20.74
CA MET A 1 15.11 -6.67 -21.18
C MET A 1 13.83 -5.91 -20.82
N SER A 2 12.65 -6.55 -20.87
CA SER A 2 11.34 -5.89 -20.60
C SER A 2 11.18 -5.28 -19.20
N ALA A 3 11.47 -6.03 -18.13
CA ALA A 3 11.20 -5.55 -16.77
C ALA A 3 12.06 -4.36 -16.32
N ASN A 4 13.25 -4.14 -16.90
CA ASN A 4 14.06 -2.96 -16.60
C ASN A 4 13.42 -1.70 -17.18
N ILE A 5 12.86 -1.81 -18.39
CA ILE A 5 12.15 -0.71 -19.06
C ILE A 5 10.89 -0.33 -18.27
N ILE A 6 10.16 -1.33 -17.75
CA ILE A 6 8.97 -1.09 -16.92
C ILE A 6 9.36 -0.36 -15.62
N LEU A 7 10.37 -0.85 -14.90
CA LEU A 7 10.84 -0.18 -13.68
C LEU A 7 11.34 1.24 -13.96
N LEU A 8 12.06 1.45 -15.08
CA LEU A 8 12.53 2.77 -15.49
C LEU A 8 11.36 3.73 -15.79
N LEU A 9 10.32 3.25 -16.48
CA LEU A 9 9.11 4.02 -16.74
C LEU A 9 8.37 4.39 -15.43
N ILE A 10 8.28 3.45 -14.49
CA ILE A 10 7.67 3.70 -13.18
C ILE A 10 8.46 4.75 -12.40
N VAL A 11 9.81 4.68 -12.39
CA VAL A 11 10.66 5.69 -11.75
C VAL A 11 10.44 7.06 -12.40
N ALA A 12 10.46 7.13 -13.73
CA ALA A 12 10.23 8.39 -14.44
C ALA A 12 8.86 8.98 -14.09
N ALA A 13 7.79 8.18 -14.18
CA ALA A 13 6.45 8.60 -13.82
C ALA A 13 6.36 9.08 -12.35
N ALA A 14 6.97 8.34 -11.42
CA ALA A 14 6.96 8.68 -10.00
C ALA A 14 7.70 10.00 -9.70
N LEU A 15 8.80 10.29 -10.40
CA LEU A 15 9.51 11.56 -10.30
C LEU A 15 8.68 12.72 -10.82
N PHE A 16 8.02 12.56 -11.98
CA PHE A 16 7.09 13.58 -12.50
C PHE A 16 5.89 13.79 -11.59
N GLY A 17 5.37 12.71 -11.00
CA GLY A 17 4.24 12.76 -10.09
C GLY A 17 4.58 13.12 -8.65
N LYS A 18 5.84 13.47 -8.34
CA LYS A 18 6.34 13.76 -6.98
C LYS A 18 6.06 12.65 -5.95
N ALA A 19 5.89 11.43 -6.43
CA ALA A 19 5.63 10.23 -5.63
C ALA A 19 6.96 9.65 -5.13
N ASN A 20 7.62 10.37 -4.21
CA ASN A 20 8.97 10.02 -3.73
C ASN A 20 9.06 8.57 -3.20
N THR A 21 8.06 8.10 -2.47
CA THR A 21 8.03 6.72 -1.94
C THR A 21 8.09 5.68 -3.04
N VAL A 22 7.33 5.88 -4.13
CA VAL A 22 7.29 4.98 -5.29
C VAL A 22 8.60 5.08 -6.08
N ALA A 23 9.12 6.29 -6.29
CA ALA A 23 10.38 6.51 -6.99
C ALA A 23 11.55 5.82 -6.27
N ILE A 24 11.62 5.92 -4.95
CA ILE A 24 12.65 5.27 -4.13
C ILE A 24 12.51 3.75 -4.21
N ALA A 25 11.30 3.20 -4.03
CA ALA A 25 11.09 1.75 -4.09
C ALA A 25 11.46 1.16 -5.46
N ALA A 26 10.97 1.76 -6.54
CA ALA A 26 11.27 1.32 -7.91
C ALA A 26 12.75 1.51 -8.26
N GLY A 27 13.36 2.61 -7.79
CA GLY A 27 14.78 2.88 -7.96
C GLY A 27 15.67 1.86 -7.26
N VAL A 28 15.37 1.50 -6.01
CA VAL A 28 16.08 0.46 -5.27
C VAL A 28 15.98 -0.88 -5.99
N LEU A 29 14.78 -1.28 -6.44
CA LEU A 29 14.59 -2.53 -7.19
C LEU A 29 15.35 -2.53 -8.51
N LEU A 30 15.41 -1.39 -9.21
CA LEU A 30 16.18 -1.22 -10.44
C LEU A 30 17.68 -1.35 -10.19
N ILE A 31 18.21 -0.70 -9.15
CA ILE A 31 19.63 -0.79 -8.77
C ILE A 31 20.00 -2.23 -8.41
N LEU A 32 19.22 -2.88 -7.54
CA LEU A 32 19.46 -4.28 -7.15
C LEU A 32 19.53 -5.22 -8.35
N LYS A 33 18.66 -4.97 -9.34
CA LYS A 33 18.63 -5.74 -10.58
C LYS A 33 19.82 -5.45 -11.50
N LEU A 34 20.24 -4.19 -11.61
CA LEU A 34 21.44 -3.83 -12.37
C LEU A 34 22.71 -4.42 -11.75
N MET A 35 22.73 -4.61 -10.43
CA MET A 35 23.81 -5.28 -9.70
C MET A 35 23.72 -6.82 -9.74
N GLY A 36 22.67 -7.41 -10.31
CA GLY A 36 22.46 -8.87 -10.35
C GLY A 36 22.16 -9.51 -8.98
N LEU A 37 21.73 -8.71 -8.00
CA LEU A 37 21.39 -9.16 -6.65
C LEU A 37 19.93 -9.61 -6.52
N ASP A 38 19.14 -9.50 -7.60
CA ASP A 38 17.72 -9.82 -7.64
C ASP A 38 17.43 -11.25 -7.18
N ARG A 39 18.28 -12.22 -7.55
CA ARG A 39 18.12 -13.63 -7.19
C ARG A 39 18.14 -13.91 -5.69
N TYR A 40 18.83 -13.08 -4.90
CA TYR A 40 18.93 -13.24 -3.45
C TYR A 40 18.01 -12.29 -2.69
N THR A 41 17.83 -11.07 -3.20
CA THR A 41 17.08 -10.02 -2.50
C THR A 41 15.58 -10.08 -2.77
N TYR A 42 15.14 -10.42 -3.98
CA TYR A 42 13.70 -10.44 -4.31
C TYR A 42 12.92 -11.47 -3.47
N PRO A 43 13.40 -12.72 -3.29
CA PRO A 43 12.68 -13.70 -2.46
C PRO A 43 12.54 -13.25 -1.00
N PHE A 44 13.53 -12.50 -0.48
CA PHE A 44 13.47 -11.96 0.87
C PHE A 44 12.44 -10.83 0.99
N ILE A 45 12.41 -9.93 0.00
CA ILE A 45 11.46 -8.82 -0.08
C ILE A 45 10.02 -9.34 -0.27
N GLU A 46 9.82 -10.32 -1.14
CA GLU A 46 8.49 -10.91 -1.38
C GLU A 46 7.96 -11.62 -0.14
N LYS A 47 8.79 -12.41 0.55
CA LYS A 47 8.35 -13.22 1.69
C LYS A 47 8.03 -12.38 2.93
N ASN A 48 8.87 -11.41 3.25
CA ASN A 48 8.76 -10.69 4.52
C ASN A 48 8.71 -9.17 4.39
N GLY A 49 8.95 -8.60 3.20
CA GLY A 49 9.05 -7.16 3.01
C GLY A 49 7.76 -6.42 3.37
N ILE A 50 6.59 -6.96 2.99
CA ILE A 50 5.30 -6.39 3.36
C ILE A 50 5.10 -6.44 4.89
N THR A 51 5.32 -7.61 5.51
CA THR A 51 5.18 -7.79 6.95
C THR A 51 6.06 -6.83 7.74
N TYR A 52 7.36 -6.75 7.42
CA TYR A 52 8.28 -5.82 8.09
C TYR A 52 7.91 -4.35 7.82
N GLY A 53 7.49 -4.02 6.60
CA GLY A 53 7.04 -2.67 6.27
C GLY A 53 5.84 -2.22 7.11
N ILE A 54 4.84 -3.10 7.27
CA ILE A 54 3.66 -2.83 8.10
C ILE A 54 4.04 -2.70 9.58
N ILE A 55 4.93 -3.56 10.10
CA ILE A 55 5.39 -3.47 11.50
C ILE A 55 6.04 -2.11 11.76
N ILE A 56 6.94 -1.66 10.88
CA ILE A 56 7.62 -0.36 11.01
C ILE A 56 6.60 0.79 10.93
N LEU A 57 5.63 0.72 10.02
CA LEU A 57 4.56 1.71 9.89
C LEU A 57 3.72 1.82 11.16
N ILE A 58 3.26 0.70 11.72
CA ILE A 58 2.48 0.65 12.95
C ILE A 58 3.30 1.19 14.13
N ALA A 59 4.56 0.79 14.24
CA ALA A 59 5.45 1.28 15.29
C ALA A 59 5.60 2.81 15.24
N ALA A 60 5.75 3.39 14.05
CA ALA A 60 5.82 4.85 13.87
C ALA A 60 4.52 5.56 14.33
N ILE A 61 3.35 4.98 14.02
CA ILE A 61 2.04 5.53 14.43
C ILE A 61 1.84 5.43 15.95
N LEU A 62 2.42 4.42 16.61
CA LEU A 62 2.32 4.23 18.06
C LEU A 62 3.29 5.11 18.87
N LEU A 63 4.24 5.81 18.23
CA LEU A 63 5.20 6.68 18.93
C LEU A 63 4.59 7.73 19.87
N PRO A 64 3.48 8.42 19.52
CA PRO A 64 2.84 9.37 20.44
C PRO A 64 2.35 8.70 21.73
N ILE A 65 1.90 7.46 21.66
CA ILE A 65 1.49 6.67 22.83
C ILE A 65 2.73 6.25 23.62
N ALA A 66 3.77 5.77 22.94
CA ALA A 66 5.02 5.32 23.56
C ALA A 66 5.79 6.46 24.27
N ASN A 67 5.78 7.66 23.69
CA ASN A 67 6.42 8.85 24.25
C ASN A 67 5.56 9.58 25.29
N GLY A 68 4.37 9.07 25.60
CA GLY A 68 3.47 9.63 26.62
C GLY A 68 2.75 10.91 26.22
N THR A 69 2.74 11.29 24.94
CA THR A 69 2.00 12.48 24.47
C THR A 69 0.49 12.23 24.41
N ILE A 70 0.06 10.98 24.25
CA ILE A 70 -1.35 10.57 24.33
C ILE A 70 -1.58 9.85 25.67
N THR A 71 -2.43 10.43 26.53
CA THR A 71 -2.79 9.84 27.83
C THR A 71 -3.97 8.88 27.73
N VAL A 72 -4.08 7.95 28.69
CA VAL A 72 -5.16 6.96 28.76
C VAL A 72 -6.55 7.62 28.81
N ASP A 73 -6.67 8.73 29.53
CA ASP A 73 -7.93 9.48 29.63
C ASP A 73 -8.34 10.10 28.29
N SER A 74 -7.37 10.58 27.51
CA SER A 74 -7.61 11.10 26.15
C SER A 74 -8.13 9.99 25.23
N ILE A 75 -7.56 8.78 25.32
CA ILE A 75 -7.99 7.63 24.53
C ILE A 75 -9.43 7.26 24.88
N LYS A 76 -9.76 7.12 26.17
CA LYS A 76 -11.13 6.79 26.61
C LYS A 76 -12.15 7.80 26.09
N ASN A 77 -11.82 9.09 26.15
CA ASN A 77 -12.73 10.14 25.70
C ASN A 77 -12.95 10.09 24.17
N ILE A 78 -11.90 9.77 23.39
CA ILE A 78 -12.02 9.62 21.93
C ILE A 78 -12.88 8.41 21.56
N PHE A 79 -12.75 7.28 22.27
CA PHE A 79 -13.53 6.07 21.97
C PHE A 79 -15.05 6.24 22.11
N VAL A 80 -15.50 7.15 22.97
CA VAL A 80 -16.94 7.45 23.16
C VAL A 80 -17.40 8.61 22.26
N SER A 81 -16.47 9.38 21.72
CA SER A 81 -16.78 10.45 20.76
C SER A 81 -17.31 9.88 19.45
N TRP A 82 -18.25 10.60 18.83
CA TRP A 82 -18.74 10.29 17.48
C TRP A 82 -17.60 10.12 16.47
N ILE A 83 -16.54 10.93 16.58
CA ILE A 83 -15.36 10.84 15.71
C ILE A 83 -14.65 9.50 15.90
N GLY A 84 -14.47 9.05 17.15
CA GLY A 84 -13.77 7.79 17.44
C GLY A 84 -14.57 6.57 16.97
N ILE A 85 -15.89 6.59 17.16
CA ILE A 85 -16.78 5.52 16.67
C ILE A 85 -16.74 5.45 15.14
N ALA A 86 -16.84 6.59 14.45
CA ALA A 86 -16.73 6.65 13.00
C ALA A 86 -15.37 6.13 12.50
N ALA A 87 -14.28 6.52 13.17
CA ALA A 87 -12.94 6.03 12.85
C ALA A 87 -12.81 4.51 13.03
N LEU A 88 -13.41 3.93 14.09
CA LEU A 88 -13.40 2.47 14.31
C LEU A 88 -14.15 1.71 13.21
N VAL A 89 -15.33 2.19 12.81
CA VAL A 89 -16.12 1.55 11.74
C VAL A 89 -15.39 1.63 10.40
N LEU A 90 -14.84 2.80 10.05
CA LEU A 90 -14.04 2.96 8.83
C LEU A 90 -12.78 2.11 8.85
N SER A 91 -12.10 2.02 10.00
CA SER A 91 -10.94 1.14 10.15
C SER A 91 -11.31 -0.31 9.96
N PHE A 92 -12.43 -0.77 10.53
CA PHE A 92 -12.89 -2.15 10.36
C PHE A 92 -13.10 -2.51 8.88
N ILE A 93 -13.80 -1.63 8.14
CA ILE A 93 -14.06 -1.83 6.70
C ILE A 93 -12.76 -1.81 5.90
N THR A 94 -11.91 -0.80 6.11
CA THR A 94 -10.67 -0.64 5.34
C THR A 94 -9.64 -1.72 5.65
N THR A 95 -9.55 -2.20 6.89
CA THR A 95 -8.70 -3.35 7.26
C THR A 95 -9.18 -4.63 6.58
N TYR A 96 -10.49 -4.89 6.54
CA TYR A 96 -11.04 -6.04 5.82
C TYR A 96 -10.70 -5.97 4.32
N LEU A 97 -10.92 -4.82 3.68
CA LEU A 97 -10.56 -4.61 2.27
C LEU A 97 -9.05 -4.79 2.03
N SER A 98 -8.20 -4.24 2.90
CA SER A 98 -6.75 -4.38 2.77
C SER A 98 -6.30 -5.84 2.85
N GLY A 99 -6.93 -6.65 3.69
CA GLY A 99 -6.66 -8.09 3.78
C GLY A 99 -7.03 -8.81 2.48
N GLN A 100 -8.26 -8.62 2.00
CA GLN A 100 -8.74 -9.19 0.74
C GLN A 100 -7.87 -8.75 -0.45
N GLY A 101 -7.45 -7.48 -0.48
CA GLY A 101 -6.61 -6.93 -1.53
C GLY A 101 -5.17 -7.45 -1.49
N LEU A 102 -4.62 -7.71 -0.30
CA LEU A 102 -3.33 -8.37 -0.16
C LEU A 102 -3.40 -9.80 -0.70
N ASP A 103 -4.39 -10.59 -0.26
CA ASP A 103 -4.59 -11.95 -0.75
C ASP A 103 -4.82 -12.01 -2.27
N PHE A 104 -5.51 -11.03 -2.85
CA PHE A 104 -5.69 -10.93 -4.29
C PHE A 104 -4.37 -10.76 -5.06
N LEU A 105 -3.44 -9.99 -4.52
CA LEU A 105 -2.14 -9.75 -5.15
C LEU A 105 -1.15 -10.90 -4.93
N THR A 106 -1.12 -11.46 -3.71
CA THR A 106 -0.13 -12.46 -3.32
C THR A 106 -0.62 -13.88 -3.54
N THR A 107 -1.76 -14.23 -2.96
CA THR A 107 -2.27 -15.60 -2.91
C THR A 107 -2.98 -15.99 -4.21
N LEU A 108 -3.77 -15.09 -4.80
CA LEU A 108 -4.48 -15.31 -6.06
C LEU A 108 -3.65 -14.99 -7.31
N GLY A 109 -2.44 -14.44 -7.14
CA GLY A 109 -1.49 -14.27 -8.24
C GLY A 109 -1.84 -13.17 -9.25
N HIS A 110 -2.82 -12.30 -8.98
CA HIS A 110 -3.21 -11.20 -9.87
C HIS A 110 -2.27 -9.98 -9.80
N SER A 111 -0.96 -10.21 -9.62
CA SER A 111 0.05 -9.15 -9.56
C SER A 111 0.19 -8.34 -10.87
N GLU A 112 -0.40 -8.81 -11.97
CA GLU A 112 -0.43 -8.13 -13.27
C GLU A 112 -1.16 -6.78 -13.25
N VAL A 113 -2.06 -6.56 -12.28
CA VAL A 113 -2.77 -5.28 -12.11
C VAL A 113 -1.91 -4.22 -11.41
N MET A 114 -0.81 -4.64 -10.77
CA MET A 114 0.04 -3.78 -9.95
C MET A 114 0.59 -2.55 -10.70
N PRO A 115 1.08 -2.65 -11.95
CA PRO A 115 1.53 -1.48 -12.69
C PRO A 115 0.42 -0.44 -12.88
N SER A 116 -0.80 -0.89 -13.22
CA SER A 116 -1.96 0.00 -13.39
C SER A 116 -2.32 0.73 -12.10
N LEU A 117 -2.26 0.03 -10.97
CA LEU A 117 -2.52 0.61 -9.65
C LEU A 117 -1.44 1.62 -9.24
N ILE A 118 -0.16 1.32 -9.49
CA ILE A 118 0.95 2.23 -9.21
C ILE A 118 0.84 3.49 -10.08
N ILE A 119 0.58 3.34 -11.38
CA ILE A 119 0.42 4.47 -12.30
C ILE A 119 -0.74 5.36 -11.84
N GLY A 120 -1.89 4.77 -11.52
CA GLY A 120 -3.04 5.51 -11.00
C GLY A 120 -2.72 6.27 -9.72
N ALA A 121 -2.02 5.64 -8.77
CA ALA A 121 -1.61 6.28 -7.53
C ALA A 121 -0.61 7.43 -7.74
N VAL A 122 0.33 7.30 -8.69
CA VAL A 122 1.28 8.35 -9.05
C VAL A 122 0.57 9.55 -9.70
N ILE A 123 -0.38 9.30 -10.60
CA ILE A 123 -1.18 10.36 -11.22
C ILE A 123 -2.02 11.09 -10.16
N ALA A 124 -2.67 10.34 -9.27
CA ALA A 124 -3.43 10.90 -8.16
C ALA A 124 -2.55 11.71 -7.20
N ALA A 125 -1.33 11.25 -6.89
CA ALA A 125 -0.37 11.99 -6.09
C ALA A 125 0.00 13.33 -6.73
N SER A 126 0.23 13.34 -8.05
CA SER A 126 0.57 14.54 -8.81
C SER A 126 -0.57 15.57 -8.89
N LEU A 127 -1.78 15.10 -9.18
CA LEU A 127 -2.93 15.99 -9.46
C LEU A 127 -3.69 16.39 -8.20
N LEU A 128 -3.78 15.50 -7.21
CA LEU A 128 -4.59 15.67 -6.00
C LEU A 128 -3.74 15.91 -4.74
N ASN A 129 -2.42 15.99 -4.86
CA ASN A 129 -1.48 16.04 -3.73
C ASN A 129 -1.64 14.84 -2.77
N GLY A 130 -2.03 13.69 -3.29
CA GLY A 130 -2.20 12.46 -2.51
C GLY A 130 -0.87 11.79 -2.15
N LEU A 131 -0.89 10.89 -1.16
CA LEU A 131 0.27 10.09 -0.77
C LEU A 131 0.08 8.62 -1.21
N PRO A 132 0.97 8.05 -2.03
CA PRO A 132 0.90 6.64 -2.42
C PRO A 132 1.32 5.74 -1.24
N VAL A 133 0.32 5.25 -0.49
CA VAL A 133 0.49 4.41 0.72
C VAL A 133 0.47 2.90 0.45
N GLY A 134 0.31 2.50 -0.81
CA GLY A 134 0.25 1.11 -1.24
C GLY A 134 -1.09 0.74 -1.88
N PRO A 135 -1.16 -0.40 -2.58
CA PRO A 135 -2.30 -0.76 -3.43
C PRO A 135 -3.37 -1.57 -2.70
N PHE A 136 -3.17 -1.98 -1.44
CA PHE A 136 -3.98 -3.03 -0.81
C PHE A 136 -5.45 -2.68 -0.64
N ILE A 137 -5.77 -1.48 -0.14
CA ILE A 137 -7.17 -1.05 0.03
C ILE A 137 -7.84 -0.91 -1.35
N THR A 138 -7.13 -0.34 -2.33
CA THR A 138 -7.63 -0.21 -3.70
C THR A 138 -7.87 -1.57 -4.35
N CYS A 139 -6.98 -2.55 -4.13
CA CYS A 139 -7.20 -3.93 -4.55
C CYS A 139 -8.40 -4.56 -3.86
N GLY A 140 -8.57 -4.35 -2.55
CA GLY A 140 -9.74 -4.83 -1.83
C GLY A 140 -11.03 -4.28 -2.41
N LEU A 141 -11.05 -2.98 -2.74
CA LEU A 141 -12.18 -2.35 -3.40
C LEU A 141 -12.41 -2.93 -4.82
N LEU A 142 -11.34 -3.18 -5.58
CA LEU A 142 -11.41 -3.82 -6.89
C LEU A 142 -12.02 -5.22 -6.78
N VAL A 143 -11.61 -6.03 -5.78
CA VAL A 143 -12.17 -7.36 -5.51
C VAL A 143 -13.67 -7.27 -5.25
N VAL A 144 -14.10 -6.35 -4.39
CA VAL A 144 -15.53 -6.14 -4.11
C VAL A 144 -16.29 -5.74 -5.37
N LEU A 145 -15.72 -4.85 -6.20
CA LEU A 145 -16.34 -4.46 -7.47
C LEU A 145 -16.46 -5.63 -8.45
N MET A 146 -15.42 -6.47 -8.57
CA MET A 146 -15.45 -7.66 -9.42
C MET A 146 -16.54 -8.64 -8.96
N GLN A 147 -16.63 -8.90 -7.66
CA GLN A 147 -17.69 -9.75 -7.09
C GLN A 147 -19.08 -9.21 -7.39
N ILE A 148 -19.30 -7.91 -7.25
CA ILE A 148 -20.59 -7.27 -7.57
C ILE A 148 -20.92 -7.48 -9.06
N VAL A 149 -19.96 -7.22 -9.96
CA VAL A 149 -20.17 -7.37 -11.42
C VAL A 149 -20.47 -8.81 -11.79
N GLU A 150 -19.80 -9.79 -11.18
CA GLU A 150 -20.07 -11.21 -11.41
C GLU A 150 -21.49 -11.61 -10.98
N ILE A 151 -21.99 -11.07 -9.85
CA ILE A 151 -23.36 -11.32 -9.40
C ILE A 151 -24.40 -10.83 -10.42
N PHE A 152 -24.17 -9.68 -11.07
CA PHE A 152 -25.09 -9.13 -12.08
C PHE A 152 -24.98 -9.79 -13.45
N LYS A 153 -23.91 -10.54 -13.70
CA LYS A 153 -23.68 -11.23 -14.98
C LYS A 153 -24.26 -12.66 -14.98
N ASN A 154 -24.64 -13.17 -13.81
CA ASN A 154 -25.30 -14.45 -13.59
C ASN A 154 -26.81 -14.28 -13.44
#